data_AF-X5LZN4-F1
#
_entry.id   AF-X5LZN4-F1
#
_cell.length_a   1.000
_cell.length_b   1.000
_cell.length_c   1.000
_cell.angle_alpha   90.00
_cell.angle_beta   90.00
_cell.angle_gamma   90.00
#
_symmetry.space_group_name_H-M   'P 1'
#
loop_
_entity.id
_entity.type
_entity.pdbx_description
1 polymer ?
#
loop_
_entity_poly.entity_id
_entity_poly.type
_entity_poly.pdbx_seq_one_letter_code
_entity_poly.pdbx_strand_id
1 'polypeptide(L)'
;MKKREICLSEKIKMLIFFKRGRTVLLAVSFILAISSAIAKKLLELPVDPIPLEIQTKQGTISYKVEIAFTQSQGVAGLMYRTDFPRGRAMLFRQHGSRELKDKQQFFMWMANTPLPLDMIFLNAEGIIVSIVERTSPFSTDIISSEVPATFALEVNAGEVSEKQIKKGQRVIHPAICGKCDGDKNDSGEYSFF
;
A
#
# COMPACT_ATOMS: atom_id res chain seq x y z
N MET A 1 29.85 24.61 -75.90
CA MET A 1 29.14 23.42 -75.38
C MET A 1 29.56 22.97 -73.98
N LYS A 2 30.81 23.14 -73.53
CA LYS A 2 31.32 22.60 -72.24
C LYS A 2 30.71 23.19 -70.95
N LYS A 3 30.19 24.43 -71.00
CA LYS A 3 29.64 25.15 -69.84
C LYS A 3 28.27 24.61 -69.35
N ARG A 4 27.51 23.94 -70.23
CA ARG A 4 26.18 23.40 -69.89
C ARG A 4 26.26 22.05 -69.17
N GLU A 5 27.27 21.23 -69.46
CA GLU A 5 27.45 19.93 -68.79
C GLU A 5 27.98 20.06 -67.36
N ILE A 6 28.84 21.05 -67.11
CA ILE A 6 29.39 21.34 -65.77
C ILE A 6 28.27 21.80 -64.81
N CYS A 7 27.34 22.63 -65.30
CA CYS A 7 26.21 23.10 -64.50
C CYS A 7 25.19 21.98 -64.19
N LEU A 8 25.06 20.99 -65.07
CA LEU A 8 24.16 19.85 -64.87
C LEU A 8 24.74 18.86 -63.84
N SER A 9 26.06 18.63 -63.87
CA SER A 9 26.79 17.78 -62.90
C SER A 9 26.73 18.32 -61.47
N GLU A 10 26.88 19.64 -61.28
CA GLU A 10 26.77 20.25 -59.95
C GLU A 10 25.34 20.22 -59.40
N LYS A 11 24.33 20.45 -60.24
CA LYS A 11 22.91 20.36 -59.82
C LYS A 11 22.52 18.95 -59.40
N ILE A 12 23.04 17.92 -60.07
CA ILE A 12 22.79 16.51 -59.73
C ILE A 12 23.49 16.13 -58.42
N LYS A 13 24.73 16.57 -58.18
CA LYS A 13 25.42 16.39 -56.88
C LYS A 13 24.67 17.08 -55.74
N MET A 14 24.15 18.28 -55.98
CA MET A 14 23.38 19.05 -55.01
C MET A 14 22.02 18.40 -54.69
N LEU A 15 21.35 17.83 -55.68
CA LEU A 15 20.07 17.10 -55.52
C LEU A 15 20.23 15.76 -54.78
N ILE A 16 21.36 15.07 -54.95
CA ILE A 16 21.67 13.82 -54.23
C ILE A 16 22.06 14.10 -52.75
N PHE A 17 22.78 15.20 -52.49
CA PHE A 17 23.12 15.61 -51.12
C PHE A 17 21.87 16.05 -50.33
N PHE A 18 20.92 16.72 -50.98
CA PHE A 18 19.69 17.18 -50.33
C PHE A 18 18.67 16.06 -50.05
N LYS A 19 18.71 14.95 -50.79
CA LYS A 19 17.86 13.77 -50.52
C LYS A 19 18.36 12.89 -49.37
N ARG A 20 19.67 12.90 -49.08
CA ARG A 20 20.25 12.14 -47.94
C ARG A 20 20.04 12.82 -46.58
N GLY A 21 19.83 14.15 -46.56
CA GLY A 21 19.62 14.91 -45.32
C GLY A 21 18.18 14.96 -44.80
N ARG A 22 17.16 14.62 -45.63
CA ARG A 22 15.74 14.71 -45.24
C ARG A 22 15.12 13.39 -44.79
N THR A 23 15.77 12.25 -45.03
CA THR A 23 15.34 10.94 -44.52
C THR A 23 15.81 10.65 -43.09
N VAL A 24 16.69 11.47 -42.51
CA VAL A 24 17.19 11.26 -41.14
C VAL A 24 16.38 12.05 -40.09
N LEU A 25 15.68 13.13 -40.46
CA LEU A 25 14.97 13.97 -39.48
C LEU A 25 13.51 13.57 -39.21
N LEU A 26 12.86 12.76 -40.07
CA LEU A 26 11.51 12.25 -39.78
C LEU A 26 11.49 10.93 -38.99
N ALA A 27 12.63 10.24 -38.88
CA ALA A 27 12.73 9.03 -38.06
C ALA A 27 13.04 9.33 -36.58
N VAL A 28 13.57 10.51 -36.26
CA VAL A 28 13.88 10.90 -34.86
C VAL A 28 12.63 11.42 -34.13
N SER A 29 11.63 11.95 -34.84
CA SER A 29 10.39 12.42 -34.22
C SER A 29 9.37 11.30 -33.91
N PHE A 30 9.56 10.08 -34.42
CA PHE A 30 8.65 8.97 -34.14
C PHE A 30 9.13 8.03 -33.03
N ILE A 31 10.37 8.19 -32.55
CA ILE A 31 10.93 7.38 -31.46
C ILE A 31 10.74 8.06 -30.09
N LEU A 32 10.38 9.35 -30.05
CA LEU A 32 10.17 10.09 -28.79
C LEU A 32 8.73 9.98 -28.22
N ALA A 33 7.96 8.99 -28.64
CA ALA A 33 6.66 8.66 -28.06
C ALA A 33 6.66 7.22 -27.52
N ILE A 34 7.78 6.74 -26.98
CA ILE A 34 7.75 5.64 -26.02
C ILE A 34 7.09 6.21 -24.78
N SER A 35 5.76 6.10 -24.75
CA SER A 35 4.94 6.30 -23.57
C SER A 35 5.51 5.41 -22.49
N SER A 36 6.27 6.00 -21.57
CA SER A 36 6.63 5.35 -20.32
C SER A 36 5.33 5.26 -19.53
N ALA A 37 4.55 4.20 -19.78
CA ALA A 37 3.52 3.78 -18.85
C ALA A 37 4.26 3.42 -17.57
N ILE A 38 4.33 4.37 -16.63
CA ILE A 38 4.77 4.10 -15.28
C ILE A 38 3.73 3.13 -14.72
N ALA A 39 4.00 1.83 -14.80
CA ALA A 39 3.26 0.83 -14.06
C ALA A 39 3.31 1.26 -12.60
N LYS A 40 2.16 1.68 -12.03
CA LYS A 40 2.09 2.02 -10.61
C LYS A 40 2.49 0.77 -9.85
N LYS A 41 3.68 0.82 -9.23
CA LYS A 41 4.26 -0.32 -8.54
C LYS A 41 3.38 -0.66 -7.34
N LEU A 42 2.83 -1.86 -7.35
CA LEU A 42 2.13 -2.41 -6.20
C LEU A 42 3.11 -2.51 -5.01
N LEU A 43 2.68 -2.06 -3.83
CA LEU A 43 3.41 -2.31 -2.59
C LEU A 43 3.29 -3.79 -2.24
N GLU A 44 4.40 -4.50 -2.20
CA GLU A 44 4.50 -5.84 -1.62
C GLU A 44 5.38 -5.78 -0.38
N LEU A 45 4.87 -6.29 0.74
CA LEU A 45 5.57 -6.37 2.00
C LEU A 45 5.84 -7.83 2.36
N PRO A 46 6.97 -8.15 3.01
CA PRO A 46 7.16 -9.48 3.55
C PRO A 46 6.12 -9.77 4.63
N VAL A 47 5.69 -11.02 4.69
CA VAL A 47 4.89 -11.53 5.81
C VAL A 47 5.81 -11.68 7.03
N ASP A 48 5.37 -11.16 8.16
CA ASP A 48 6.07 -11.33 9.43
C ASP A 48 6.11 -12.81 9.84
N PRO A 49 7.25 -13.34 10.31
CA PRO A 49 7.35 -14.73 10.75
C PRO A 49 6.45 -15.05 11.95
N ILE A 50 6.06 -14.05 12.75
CA ILE A 50 5.18 -14.20 13.89
C ILE A 50 3.74 -13.93 13.43
N PRO A 51 2.79 -14.86 13.64
CA PRO A 51 1.41 -14.62 13.27
C PRO A 51 0.77 -13.58 14.19
N LEU A 52 -0.20 -12.84 13.64
CA LEU A 52 -1.10 -12.01 14.43
C LEU A 52 -2.27 -12.87 14.89
N GLU A 53 -2.58 -12.80 16.18
CA GLU A 53 -3.58 -13.66 16.81
C GLU A 53 -4.72 -12.84 17.41
N ILE A 54 -5.97 -13.24 17.14
CA ILE A 54 -7.16 -12.67 17.78
C ILE A 54 -7.69 -13.69 18.78
N GLN A 55 -7.72 -13.32 20.04
CA GLN A 55 -8.27 -14.15 21.12
C GLN A 55 -9.80 -14.08 21.11
N THR A 56 -10.44 -15.25 20.96
CA THR A 56 -11.89 -15.39 21.02
C THR A 56 -12.30 -16.37 22.12
N LYS A 57 -13.59 -16.41 22.45
CA LYS A 57 -14.10 -17.41 23.41
C LYS A 57 -14.04 -18.84 22.87
N GLN A 58 -13.97 -18.99 21.54
CA GLN A 58 -13.96 -20.27 20.82
C GLN A 58 -12.54 -20.75 20.50
N GLY A 59 -11.52 -19.97 20.83
CA GLY A 59 -10.12 -20.24 20.51
C GLY A 59 -9.41 -19.04 19.88
N THR A 60 -8.29 -19.31 19.23
CA THR A 60 -7.47 -18.27 18.60
C THR A 60 -7.65 -18.27 17.10
N ILE A 61 -7.89 -17.09 16.52
CA ILE A 61 -7.85 -16.87 15.08
C ILE A 61 -6.46 -16.36 14.73
N SER A 62 -5.79 -17.01 13.77
CA SER A 62 -4.44 -16.65 13.34
C SER A 62 -4.44 -16.04 11.94
N TYR A 63 -3.65 -14.98 11.76
CA TYR A 63 -3.38 -14.34 10.48
C TYR A 63 -1.89 -14.27 10.19
N LYS A 64 -1.52 -14.57 8.94
CA LYS A 64 -0.23 -14.12 8.38
C LYS A 64 -0.30 -12.61 8.22
N VAL A 65 0.65 -11.85 8.75
CA VAL A 65 0.53 -10.39 8.81
C VAL A 65 1.62 -9.68 8.00
N GLU A 66 1.24 -8.67 7.24
CA GLU A 66 2.14 -7.69 6.62
C GLU A 66 2.13 -6.39 7.45
N ILE A 67 3.30 -5.83 7.77
CA ILE A 67 3.42 -4.68 8.70
C ILE A 67 3.66 -3.38 7.92
N ALA A 68 2.63 -2.52 7.82
CA ALA A 68 2.63 -1.26 7.08
C ALA A 68 2.79 -0.05 8.02
N PHE A 69 3.98 0.09 8.63
CA PHE A 69 4.22 1.04 9.71
C PHE A 69 4.92 2.33 9.31
N THR A 70 5.40 2.46 8.06
CA THR A 70 5.88 3.73 7.53
C THR A 70 4.73 4.52 6.92
N GLN A 71 4.85 5.85 6.84
CA GLN A 71 3.82 6.70 6.25
C GLN A 71 3.52 6.29 4.81
N SER A 72 4.54 5.97 4.01
CA SER A 72 4.37 5.54 2.62
C SER A 72 3.68 4.18 2.52
N GLN A 73 3.98 3.24 3.42
CA GLN A 73 3.32 1.95 3.48
C GLN A 73 1.85 2.09 3.88
N GLY A 74 1.55 2.90 4.90
CA GLY A 74 0.18 3.12 5.36
C GLY A 74 -0.69 3.82 4.33
N VAL A 75 -0.14 4.79 3.59
CA VAL A 75 -0.86 5.46 2.49
C VAL A 75 -1.10 4.52 1.31
N ALA A 76 -0.13 3.66 0.99
CA ALA A 76 -0.25 2.73 -0.12
C ALA A 76 -1.16 1.53 0.18
N GLY A 77 -1.11 0.98 1.39
CA GLY A 77 -1.92 -0.16 1.83
C GLY A 77 -1.98 -1.29 0.79
N LEU A 78 -3.20 -1.74 0.49
CA LEU A 78 -3.49 -2.76 -0.52
C LEU A 78 -3.84 -2.19 -1.92
N MET A 79 -3.50 -0.92 -2.21
CA MET A 79 -3.76 -0.31 -3.51
C MET A 79 -3.20 -1.16 -4.66
N TYR A 80 -3.99 -1.33 -5.72
CA TYR A 80 -3.66 -2.07 -6.94
C TYR A 80 -3.44 -3.59 -6.77
N ARG A 81 -3.58 -4.16 -5.56
CA ARG A 81 -3.53 -5.63 -5.38
C ARG A 81 -4.75 -6.27 -5.99
N THR A 82 -4.56 -7.21 -6.89
CA THR A 82 -5.67 -8.01 -7.45
C THR A 82 -5.90 -9.30 -6.68
N ASP A 83 -4.99 -9.65 -5.77
CA ASP A 83 -5.10 -10.77 -4.85
C ASP A 83 -4.67 -10.40 -3.43
N PHE A 84 -5.32 -11.03 -2.45
CA PHE A 84 -4.90 -11.00 -1.05
C PHE A 84 -5.41 -12.28 -0.40
N PRO A 85 -4.56 -13.28 -0.13
CA PRO A 85 -5.02 -14.59 0.34
C PRO A 85 -5.84 -14.49 1.63
N ARG A 86 -6.94 -15.25 1.74
CA ARG A 86 -7.68 -15.37 3.02
C ARG A 86 -6.75 -15.85 4.13
N GLY A 87 -6.98 -15.38 5.35
CA GLY A 87 -6.06 -15.63 6.47
C GLY A 87 -4.75 -14.84 6.38
N ARG A 88 -4.68 -13.84 5.50
CA ARG A 88 -3.68 -12.78 5.53
C ARG A 88 -4.30 -11.48 6.04
N ALA A 89 -3.50 -10.67 6.71
CA ALA A 89 -3.87 -9.36 7.21
C ALA A 89 -2.78 -8.33 6.94
N MET A 90 -3.14 -7.06 6.81
CA MET A 90 -2.19 -5.94 6.80
C MET A 90 -2.42 -5.09 8.04
N LEU A 91 -1.38 -4.90 8.86
CA LEU A 91 -1.41 -4.13 10.09
C LEU A 91 -0.84 -2.73 9.87
N PHE A 92 -1.63 -1.73 10.23
CA PHE A 92 -1.31 -0.31 10.13
C PHE A 92 -1.13 0.30 11.52
N ARG A 93 -0.37 1.38 11.61
CA ARG A 93 -0.21 2.17 12.84
C ARG A 93 -0.46 3.64 12.57
N GLN A 94 -1.14 4.31 13.49
CA GLN A 94 -1.43 5.72 13.35
C GLN A 94 -0.15 6.57 13.37
N HIS A 95 -0.11 7.53 12.45
CA HIS A 95 0.94 8.52 12.33
C HIS A 95 0.48 9.86 12.93
N GLY A 96 1.39 10.58 13.59
CA GLY A 96 1.07 11.78 14.36
C GLY A 96 2.02 11.97 15.55
N SER A 97 1.83 13.05 16.33
CA SER A 97 2.59 13.25 17.57
C SER A 97 2.21 12.17 18.60
N ARG A 98 3.20 11.67 19.36
CA ARG A 98 3.00 10.59 20.34
C ARG A 98 1.86 10.87 21.32
N GLU A 99 1.72 12.11 21.78
CA GLU A 99 0.70 12.52 22.75
C GLU A 99 -0.75 12.42 22.27
N LEU A 100 -0.95 12.45 20.94
CA LEU A 100 -2.29 12.49 20.35
C LEU A 100 -2.74 11.14 19.79
N LYS A 101 -1.84 10.19 19.55
CA LYS A 101 -2.16 8.92 18.87
C LYS A 101 -3.27 8.14 19.58
N ASP A 102 -3.20 8.02 20.90
CA ASP A 102 -4.17 7.22 21.66
C ASP A 102 -5.47 8.00 21.98
N LYS A 103 -5.58 9.22 21.49
CA LYS A 103 -6.73 10.12 21.70
C LYS A 103 -7.43 10.49 20.40
N GLN A 104 -6.91 10.07 19.26
CA GLN A 104 -7.40 10.42 17.93
C GLN A 104 -8.05 9.22 17.26
N GLN A 105 -9.07 9.50 16.43
CA GLN A 105 -9.63 8.51 15.53
C GLN A 105 -8.61 8.13 14.44
N PHE A 106 -8.66 6.88 14.01
CA PHE A 106 -7.92 6.37 12.87
C PHE A 106 -8.77 6.54 11.61
N PHE A 107 -8.18 7.08 10.54
CA PHE A 107 -8.84 7.25 9.25
C PHE A 107 -8.20 6.38 8.16
N MET A 108 -9.04 5.72 7.36
CA MET A 108 -8.69 4.85 6.23
C MET A 108 -9.54 5.22 5.00
N TRP A 109 -9.21 4.67 3.83
CA TRP A 109 -10.01 4.77 2.61
C TRP A 109 -9.83 3.52 1.75
N MET A 110 -10.55 3.44 0.62
CA MET A 110 -10.42 2.37 -0.37
C MET A 110 -9.89 2.86 -1.73
N ALA A 111 -9.32 4.07 -1.78
CA ALA A 111 -8.85 4.68 -3.03
C ALA A 111 -7.82 3.79 -3.72
N ASN A 112 -8.08 3.41 -4.98
CA ASN A 112 -7.27 2.48 -5.76
C ASN A 112 -7.15 1.03 -5.22
N THR A 113 -7.97 0.64 -4.25
CA THR A 113 -8.01 -0.73 -3.72
C THR A 113 -9.17 -1.49 -4.37
N PRO A 114 -8.90 -2.47 -5.27
CA PRO A 114 -9.94 -3.19 -5.99
C PRO A 114 -10.59 -4.32 -5.18
N LEU A 115 -9.92 -4.78 -4.11
CA LEU A 115 -10.41 -5.84 -3.23
C LEU A 115 -11.33 -5.23 -2.15
N PRO A 116 -12.52 -5.79 -1.89
CA PRO A 116 -13.32 -5.39 -0.74
C PRO A 116 -12.67 -5.95 0.54
N LEU A 117 -12.68 -5.16 1.61
CA LEU A 117 -11.98 -5.48 2.85
C LEU A 117 -12.91 -5.37 4.07
N ASP A 118 -12.54 -6.04 5.16
CA ASP A 118 -13.00 -5.65 6.49
C ASP A 118 -11.87 -4.88 7.18
N MET A 119 -12.22 -3.81 7.89
CA MET A 119 -11.29 -2.98 8.68
C MET A 119 -11.58 -3.16 10.16
N ILE A 120 -10.56 -3.52 10.94
CA ILE A 120 -10.66 -3.77 12.38
C ILE A 120 -9.74 -2.78 13.09
N PHE A 121 -10.31 -1.86 13.86
CA PHE A 121 -9.56 -0.82 14.55
C PHE A 121 -9.24 -1.24 15.98
N LEU A 122 -8.00 -1.00 16.41
CA LEU A 122 -7.48 -1.42 17.70
C LEU A 122 -6.98 -0.22 18.49
N ASN A 123 -7.17 -0.23 19.81
CA ASN A 123 -6.47 0.71 20.70
C ASN A 123 -5.00 0.30 20.92
N ALA A 124 -4.27 1.07 21.73
CA ALA A 124 -2.85 0.84 22.03
C ALA A 124 -2.58 -0.54 22.67
N GLU A 125 -3.54 -1.08 23.43
CA GLU A 125 -3.42 -2.39 24.07
C GLU A 125 -3.80 -3.57 23.15
N GLY A 126 -4.17 -3.30 21.89
CA GLY A 126 -4.59 -4.31 20.92
C GLY A 126 -6.04 -4.76 21.08
N ILE A 127 -6.89 -4.02 21.80
CA ILE A 127 -8.32 -4.32 21.92
C ILE A 127 -9.07 -3.78 20.70
N ILE A 128 -9.93 -4.60 20.11
CA ILE A 128 -10.80 -4.18 19.01
C ILE A 128 -11.82 -3.15 19.53
N VAL A 129 -11.76 -1.92 19.03
CA VAL A 129 -12.61 -0.81 19.46
C VAL A 129 -13.75 -0.52 18.48
N SER A 130 -13.58 -0.83 17.20
CA SER A 130 -14.60 -0.73 16.16
C SER A 130 -14.23 -1.59 14.95
N ILE A 131 -15.22 -1.85 14.11
CA ILE A 131 -15.11 -2.71 12.92
C ILE A 131 -15.96 -2.09 11.82
N VAL A 132 -15.44 -2.07 10.59
CA VAL A 132 -16.19 -1.76 9.37
C VAL A 132 -16.05 -2.94 8.43
N GLU A 133 -17.17 -3.61 8.12
CA GLU A 133 -17.17 -4.79 7.26
C GLU A 133 -17.51 -4.43 5.81
N ARG A 134 -16.98 -5.21 4.87
CA ARG A 134 -17.33 -5.20 3.44
C ARG A 134 -17.25 -3.81 2.83
N THR A 135 -16.09 -3.18 2.94
CA THR A 135 -15.80 -1.87 2.34
C THR A 135 -15.96 -1.92 0.82
N SER A 136 -16.35 -0.77 0.25
CA SER A 136 -16.56 -0.64 -1.20
C SER A 136 -15.24 -0.42 -1.93
N PRO A 137 -14.88 -1.29 -2.91
CA PRO A 137 -13.69 -1.10 -3.73
C PRO A 137 -13.65 0.29 -4.39
N PHE A 138 -12.45 0.85 -4.50
CA PHE A 138 -12.16 2.15 -5.10
C PHE A 138 -12.84 3.38 -4.43
N SER A 139 -13.61 3.21 -3.35
CA SER A 139 -14.25 4.34 -2.69
C SER A 139 -13.21 5.31 -2.11
N THR A 140 -13.46 6.61 -2.29
CA THR A 140 -12.67 7.70 -1.71
C THR A 140 -13.29 8.25 -0.43
N ASP A 141 -14.38 7.65 0.05
CA ASP A 141 -14.99 8.02 1.32
C ASP A 141 -14.02 7.73 2.46
N ILE A 142 -13.98 8.64 3.43
CA ILE A 142 -13.17 8.47 4.63
C ILE A 142 -13.89 7.50 5.56
N ILE A 143 -13.20 6.42 5.92
CA ILE A 143 -13.63 5.46 6.92
C ILE A 143 -12.95 5.82 8.24
N SER A 144 -13.72 6.12 9.27
CA SER A 144 -13.22 6.46 10.61
C SER A 144 -13.39 5.28 11.56
N SER A 145 -12.48 5.14 12.52
CA SER A 145 -12.63 4.25 13.66
C SER A 145 -13.75 4.67 14.62
N GLU A 146 -14.32 5.88 14.46
CA GLU A 146 -15.37 6.51 15.29
C GLU A 146 -14.96 6.83 16.75
N VAL A 147 -14.04 6.04 17.30
CA VAL A 147 -13.45 6.18 18.63
C VAL A 147 -11.93 6.17 18.53
N PRO A 148 -11.18 6.60 19.56
CA PRO A 148 -9.73 6.56 19.52
C PRO A 148 -9.18 5.18 19.20
N ALA A 149 -8.23 5.12 18.27
CA ALA A 149 -7.58 3.88 17.82
C ALA A 149 -6.11 4.16 17.45
N THR A 150 -5.25 3.20 17.71
CA THR A 150 -3.79 3.31 17.49
C THR A 150 -3.36 2.47 16.28
N PHE A 151 -4.07 1.37 16.02
CA PHE A 151 -3.80 0.46 14.91
C PHE A 151 -5.07 0.17 14.11
N ALA A 152 -4.87 -0.25 12.87
CA ALA A 152 -5.93 -0.81 12.04
C ALA A 152 -5.43 -2.12 11.41
N LEU A 153 -6.31 -3.08 11.21
CA LEU A 153 -6.06 -4.33 10.53
C LEU A 153 -7.01 -4.44 9.33
N GLU A 154 -6.46 -4.61 8.14
CA GLU A 154 -7.23 -4.95 6.93
C GLU A 154 -7.17 -6.46 6.69
N VAL A 155 -8.33 -7.08 6.48
CA VAL A 155 -8.50 -8.48 6.07
C VAL A 155 -9.49 -8.56 4.90
N ASN A 156 -9.61 -9.72 4.24
CA ASN A 156 -10.61 -9.85 3.17
C ASN A 156 -12.03 -9.62 3.69
N ALA A 157 -12.87 -8.99 2.87
CA ALA A 157 -14.26 -8.77 3.21
C ALA A 157 -14.99 -10.06 3.62
N GLY A 158 -15.77 -9.95 4.68
CA GLY A 158 -16.56 -11.02 5.27
C GLY A 158 -15.80 -11.98 6.17
N GLU A 159 -14.47 -11.87 6.32
CA GLU A 159 -13.72 -12.68 7.28
C GLU A 159 -14.13 -12.36 8.73
N VAL A 160 -14.51 -11.12 9.03
CA VAL A 160 -15.02 -10.74 10.36
C VAL A 160 -16.30 -11.52 10.70
N SER A 161 -17.30 -11.45 9.82
CA SER A 161 -18.56 -12.19 9.96
C SER A 161 -18.32 -13.70 10.08
N GLU A 162 -17.53 -14.28 9.17
CA GLU A 162 -17.27 -15.72 9.10
C GLU A 162 -16.60 -16.24 10.36
N LYS A 163 -15.60 -15.52 10.86
CA LYS A 163 -14.81 -15.92 12.02
C LYS A 163 -15.35 -15.38 13.34
N GLN A 164 -16.50 -14.70 13.31
CA GLN A 164 -17.16 -14.11 14.47
C GLN A 164 -16.24 -13.17 15.28
N ILE A 165 -15.45 -12.36 14.56
CA ILE A 165 -14.59 -11.35 15.19
C ILE A 165 -15.47 -10.21 15.71
N LYS A 166 -15.23 -9.77 16.95
CA LYS A 166 -16.10 -8.81 17.64
C LYS A 166 -15.30 -7.77 18.43
N LYS A 167 -15.89 -6.58 18.57
CA LYS A 167 -15.43 -5.54 19.49
C LYS A 167 -15.17 -6.11 20.89
N GLY A 168 -14.07 -5.67 21.51
CA GLY A 168 -13.63 -6.11 22.84
C GLY A 168 -12.72 -7.33 22.85
N GLN A 169 -12.56 -8.04 21.72
CA GLN A 169 -11.53 -9.08 21.61
C GLN A 169 -10.12 -8.47 21.57
N ARG A 170 -9.13 -9.23 22.04
CA ARG A 170 -7.74 -8.82 22.07
C ARG A 170 -6.99 -9.39 20.88
N VAL A 171 -6.23 -8.53 20.22
CA VAL A 171 -5.29 -8.84 19.15
C VAL A 171 -3.87 -8.83 19.71
N ILE A 172 -3.11 -9.86 19.42
CA ILE A 172 -1.77 -10.10 19.94
C ILE A 172 -0.80 -10.21 18.77
N HIS A 173 0.23 -9.37 18.83
CA HIS A 173 1.40 -9.43 17.96
C HIS A 173 2.51 -8.59 18.59
N PRO A 174 3.81 -8.94 18.46
CA PRO A 174 4.89 -8.14 19.04
C PRO A 174 4.94 -6.69 18.55
N ALA A 175 4.43 -6.43 17.34
CA ALA A 175 4.29 -5.08 16.80
C ALA A 175 3.23 -4.20 17.49
N ILE A 176 2.35 -4.80 18.31
CA ILE A 176 1.28 -4.14 19.08
C ILE A 176 1.64 -4.08 20.56
N CYS A 177 1.89 -5.25 21.19
CA CYS A 177 2.13 -5.36 22.64
C CYS A 177 3.60 -5.20 23.08
N GLY A 178 4.56 -5.04 22.17
CA GLY A 178 5.98 -5.17 22.50
C GLY A 178 6.34 -6.64 22.76
N LYS A 179 7.27 -6.95 23.67
CA LYS A 179 7.40 -8.33 24.15
C LYS A 179 6.08 -8.70 24.82
N CYS A 180 5.30 -9.57 24.17
CA CYS A 180 4.05 -10.06 24.71
C CYS A 180 4.40 -11.11 25.78
N ASP A 181 5.01 -10.65 26.88
CA ASP A 181 5.29 -11.46 28.05
C ASP A 181 3.95 -11.61 28.77
N GLY A 182 3.31 -12.77 28.54
CA GLY A 182 2.17 -13.18 29.34
C GLY A 182 2.58 -13.19 30.81
N ASP A 183 1.86 -12.41 31.62
CA ASP A 183 2.13 -12.13 33.03
C ASP A 183 3.50 -11.50 33.33
N LYS A 184 3.49 -10.21 33.69
CA LYS A 184 4.02 -9.73 34.98
C LYS A 184 3.77 -8.24 35.19
N ASN A 185 3.21 -7.94 36.36
CA ASN A 185 3.64 -6.77 37.13
C ASN A 185 5.17 -6.81 37.21
N ASP A 186 5.87 -5.90 36.54
CA ASP A 186 7.14 -5.42 37.08
C ASP A 186 7.49 -4.02 36.60
N SER A 187 7.85 -3.22 37.60
CA SER A 187 8.46 -1.91 37.54
C SER A 187 9.85 -1.96 36.93
N GLY A 188 10.21 -0.95 36.13
CA GLY A 188 11.63 -0.57 35.97
C GLY A 188 12.12 -0.40 34.53
N GLU A 189 12.24 0.88 34.16
CA GLU A 189 13.47 1.45 33.60
C GLU A 189 14.00 0.89 32.26
N TYR A 190 13.66 1.56 31.15
CA TYR A 190 14.38 1.44 29.88
C TYR A 190 15.41 2.58 29.75
N SER A 191 16.68 2.21 29.84
CA SER A 191 17.83 3.07 29.48
C SER A 191 18.06 3.03 27.96
N PHE A 192 18.25 4.21 27.37
CA PHE A 192 18.53 4.42 25.95
C PHE A 192 20.03 4.25 25.64
N PHE A 193 20.32 3.64 24.49
CA PHE A 193 21.49 3.97 23.67
C PHE A 193 21.01 4.73 22.44
#